data_AF-A0A3V7YZI3-F1
#
_entry.id   AF-A0A3V7YZI3-F1
#
_cell.length_a   1.000
_cell.length_b   1.000
_cell.length_c   1.000
_cell.angle_alpha   90.00
_cell.angle_beta   90.00
_cell.angle_gamma   90.00
#
_symmetry.space_group_name_H-M   'P 1'
#
loop_
_entity.id
_entity.type
_entity.pdbx_description
1 polymer ?
#
loop_
_entity_poly.entity_id
_entity_poly.type
_entity_poly.pdbx_seq_one_letter_code
_entity_poly.pdbx_strand_id
1 'polypeptide(L)'
;MIEDLLREMGSGSVINMMDDPRHKALRRLIALAIINARVAAMEDVLFTAAGAAVQAPLQQERVDFVSAIAAELPLFAIASLVGITHDDLHHTFRVD
;
A
#
# COMPACT_ATOMS: atom_id res chain seq x y z
N MET A 1 12.64 1.51 8.90
CA MET A 1 11.78 1.23 7.71
C MET A 1 11.67 2.41 6.74
N ILE A 2 11.39 3.65 7.17
CA ILE A 2 11.58 4.84 6.31
C ILE A 2 12.98 5.45 6.54
N GLU A 3 13.51 5.45 7.77
CA GLU A 3 14.82 6.06 8.05
C GLU A 3 16.00 5.42 7.31
N ASP A 4 15.95 4.11 7.03
CA ASP A 4 17.02 3.40 6.33
C ASP A 4 17.08 3.73 4.83
N LEU A 5 15.92 3.90 4.18
CA LEU A 5 15.82 4.34 2.78
C LEU A 5 16.32 5.79 2.61
N LEU A 6 16.14 6.61 3.64
CA LEU A 6 16.53 8.02 3.67
C LEU A 6 18.04 8.26 3.86
N ARG A 7 18.79 7.25 4.33
CA ARG A 7 20.24 7.42 4.57
C ARG A 7 21.05 7.37 3.28
N GLU A 8 20.60 6.61 2.29
CA GLU A 8 21.23 6.50 0.97
C GLU A 8 20.66 7.51 -0.05
N MET A 9 19.40 7.92 0.12
CA MET A 9 18.72 8.85 -0.77
C MET A 9 18.67 10.25 -0.12
N GLY A 10 19.49 11.18 -0.61
CA GLY A 10 19.56 12.56 -0.07
C GLY A 10 18.21 13.30 -0.04
N SER A 11 18.15 14.42 0.70
CA SER A 11 16.95 15.27 0.79
C SER A 11 16.39 15.63 -0.59
N GLY A 12 15.07 15.54 -0.76
CA GLY A 12 14.39 15.77 -2.05
C GLY A 12 14.35 14.56 -3.00
N SER A 13 14.66 13.35 -2.52
CA SER A 13 14.58 12.10 -3.28
C SER A 13 13.16 11.53 -3.37
N VAL A 14 12.34 11.77 -2.35
CA VAL A 14 10.93 11.38 -2.25
C VAL A 14 10.04 12.62 -2.13
N ILE A 15 8.82 12.56 -2.67
CA ILE A 15 7.96 13.74 -2.86
C ILE A 15 7.62 14.49 -1.56
N ASN A 16 7.50 13.79 -0.43
CA ASN A 16 7.22 14.38 0.88
C ASN A 16 8.40 15.17 1.47
N MET A 17 9.57 15.12 0.83
CA MET A 17 10.79 15.85 1.23
C MET A 17 11.24 16.85 0.16
N MET A 18 10.37 17.22 -0.78
CA MET A 18 10.67 18.19 -1.83
C MET A 18 9.97 19.52 -1.56
N ASP A 19 10.63 20.62 -1.93
CA ASP A 19 10.02 21.95 -1.98
C ASP A 19 9.46 22.26 -3.39
N ASP A 20 8.68 23.34 -3.47
CA ASP A 20 8.27 23.93 -4.74
C ASP A 20 9.48 24.50 -5.50
N PRO A 21 9.47 24.51 -6.86
CA PRO A 21 8.35 24.17 -7.74
C PRO A 21 8.21 22.68 -8.07
N ARG A 22 9.22 21.87 -7.73
CA ARG A 22 9.30 20.45 -8.09
C ARG A 22 8.21 19.63 -7.40
N HIS A 23 7.96 19.88 -6.11
CA HIS A 23 6.89 19.23 -5.35
C HIS A 23 5.52 19.43 -6.02
N LYS A 24 5.13 20.67 -6.33
CA LYS A 24 3.86 20.96 -7.02
C LYS A 24 3.72 20.27 -8.38
N ALA A 25 4.79 20.22 -9.18
CA ALA A 25 4.78 19.55 -10.47
C ALA A 25 4.52 18.04 -10.34
N LEU A 26 5.27 17.36 -9.46
CA LEU A 26 5.10 15.92 -9.23
C LEU A 26 3.78 15.59 -8.54
N ARG A 27 3.35 16.41 -7.57
CA ARG A 27 2.05 16.21 -6.89
C ARG A 27 0.89 16.28 -7.86
N ARG A 28 0.93 17.18 -8.85
CA ARG A 28 -0.09 17.25 -9.91
C ARG A 28 -0.17 15.98 -10.73
N LEU A 29 0.96 15.33 -11.03
CA LEU A 29 0.99 14.08 -11.78
C LEU A 29 0.43 12.92 -10.94
N ILE A 30 0.91 12.77 -9.70
CA ILE A 30 0.52 11.65 -8.82
C ILE A 30 -0.93 11.77 -8.35
N ALA A 31 -1.42 12.99 -8.08
CA ALA A 31 -2.78 13.20 -7.60
C ALA A 31 -3.86 12.64 -8.55
N LEU A 32 -3.57 12.51 -9.84
CA LEU A 32 -4.48 11.91 -10.82
C LEU A 32 -4.73 10.41 -10.57
N ALA A 33 -3.74 9.71 -10.00
CA ALA A 33 -3.89 8.31 -9.62
C ALA A 33 -4.71 8.14 -8.34
N ILE A 34 -4.81 9.18 -7.50
CA ILE A 34 -5.43 9.15 -6.15
C ILE A 34 -6.67 10.06 -6.11
N ILE A 35 -7.42 10.13 -7.22
CA ILE A 35 -8.71 10.83 -7.26
C ILE A 35 -9.77 9.95 -6.59
N ASN A 36 -10.80 10.56 -5.99
CA ASN A 36 -11.94 9.87 -5.37
C ASN A 36 -12.48 8.70 -6.21
N ALA A 37 -12.62 8.87 -7.53
CA ALA A 37 -13.09 7.80 -8.41
C ALA A 37 -12.14 6.58 -8.46
N ARG A 38 -10.82 6.80 -8.38
CA ARG A 38 -9.82 5.71 -8.33
C ARG A 38 -9.81 5.01 -6.98
N VAL A 39 -9.98 5.77 -5.90
CA VAL A 39 -10.11 5.21 -4.55
C VAL A 39 -11.41 4.40 -4.43
N ALA A 40 -12.53 4.90 -4.95
CA ALA A 40 -13.80 4.19 -4.96
C ALA A 40 -13.74 2.90 -5.79
N ALA A 41 -13.04 2.91 -6.93
CA ALA A 41 -12.82 1.69 -7.71
C ALA A 41 -12.00 0.61 -6.98
N MET A 42 -11.30 0.98 -5.88
CA MET A 42 -10.58 0.05 -5.03
C MET A 42 -11.48 -0.63 -4.00
N GLU A 43 -12.71 -0.16 -3.79
CA GLU A 43 -13.59 -0.66 -2.72
C GLU A 43 -13.89 -2.15 -2.90
N ASP A 44 -14.32 -2.57 -4.09
CA ASP A 44 -14.62 -3.99 -4.37
C ASP A 44 -13.37 -4.89 -4.24
N VAL A 45 -12.22 -4.37 -4.66
CA VAL A 45 -10.92 -5.04 -4.59
C VAL A 45 -10.52 -5.28 -3.13
N LEU A 46 -10.64 -4.25 -2.29
CA LEU A 46 -10.35 -4.33 -0.86
C LEU A 46 -11.38 -5.15 -0.09
N PHE A 47 -12.65 -5.06 -0.46
CA PHE A 47 -13.71 -5.84 0.16
C PHE A 47 -13.48 -7.34 -0.07
N THR A 48 -13.14 -7.72 -1.30
CA THR A 48 -12.80 -9.10 -1.65
C THR A 48 -11.56 -9.58 -0.89
N ALA A 49 -10.49 -8.78 -0.87
CA ALA A 49 -9.27 -9.11 -0.14
C ALA A 49 -9.50 -9.25 1.37
N ALA A 50 -10.28 -8.33 1.97
CA ALA A 50 -10.63 -8.39 3.39
C ALA A 50 -11.45 -9.64 3.71
N GLY A 51 -12.42 -9.98 2.85
CA GLY A 51 -13.20 -11.21 2.97
C GLY A 51 -12.33 -12.47 2.95
N ALA A 52 -11.32 -12.52 2.09
CA ALA A 52 -10.36 -13.62 2.05
C ALA A 52 -9.46 -13.65 3.28
N ALA A 53 -8.92 -12.50 3.68
CA ALA A 53 -8.00 -12.37 4.82
C ALA A 53 -8.61 -12.85 6.15
N VAL A 54 -9.92 -12.67 6.34
CA VAL A 54 -10.58 -13.10 7.59
C VAL A 54 -10.94 -14.59 7.63
N GLN A 55 -10.97 -15.32 6.52
CA GLN A 55 -11.49 -16.69 6.53
C GLN A 55 -10.69 -17.66 7.41
N ALA A 56 -9.36 -17.64 7.31
CA ALA A 56 -8.52 -18.51 8.13
C ALA A 56 -8.47 -18.09 9.61
N PRO A 57 -8.30 -16.79 9.95
CA PRO A 57 -8.38 -16.29 11.33
C PRO A 57 -9.69 -16.62 12.05
N LEU A 58 -10.83 -16.59 11.36
CA LEU A 58 -12.15 -16.88 11.95
C LEU A 58 -12.30 -18.33 12.48
N GLN A 59 -11.44 -19.25 12.04
CA GLN A 59 -11.44 -20.64 12.52
C GLN A 59 -10.63 -20.83 13.81
N GLN A 60 -9.96 -19.78 14.29
CA GLN A 60 -9.09 -19.83 15.47
C GLN A 60 -9.81 -19.20 16.68
N GLU A 61 -9.58 -19.76 17.87
CA GLU A 61 -10.13 -19.19 19.11
C GLU A 61 -9.48 -17.85 19.46
N ARG A 62 -8.21 -17.67 19.08
CA ARG A 62 -7.42 -16.45 19.26
C ARG A 62 -6.51 -16.24 18.08
N VAL A 63 -6.38 -14.99 17.67
CA VAL A 63 -5.50 -14.58 16.58
C VAL A 63 -4.88 -13.22 16.91
N ASP A 64 -3.64 -12.99 16.49
CA ASP A 64 -3.08 -11.65 16.43
C ASP A 64 -3.60 -10.96 15.16
N PHE A 65 -4.48 -9.97 15.35
CA PHE A 65 -5.12 -9.25 14.27
C PHE A 65 -4.11 -8.54 13.35
N VAL A 66 -3.00 -8.04 13.90
CA VAL A 66 -2.05 -7.25 13.11
C VAL A 66 -1.36 -8.12 12.07
N SER A 67 -0.75 -9.23 12.52
CA SER A 67 -0.05 -10.15 11.63
C SER A 67 -1.00 -10.96 10.74
N ALA A 68 -2.17 -11.33 11.25
CA ALA A 68 -3.07 -12.23 10.52
C ALA A 68 -4.02 -11.52 9.54
N ILE A 69 -4.29 -10.22 9.71
CA ILE A 69 -5.29 -9.49 8.91
C ILE A 69 -4.79 -8.11 8.48
N ALA A 70 -4.37 -7.28 9.44
CA ALA A 70 -4.19 -5.85 9.18
C ALA A 70 -2.99 -5.51 8.29
N ALA A 71 -1.91 -6.30 8.37
CA ALA A 71 -0.67 -6.00 7.66
C ALA A 71 -0.80 -6.15 6.13
N GLU A 72 -1.63 -7.07 5.65
CA GLU A 72 -1.69 -7.44 4.24
C GLU A 72 -2.57 -6.50 3.41
N LEU A 73 -3.70 -6.03 3.97
CA LEU A 73 -4.68 -5.24 3.22
C LEU A 73 -4.13 -3.89 2.69
N PRO A 74 -3.39 -3.09 3.47
CA PRO A 74 -2.81 -1.85 2.97
C PRO A 74 -1.79 -2.10 1.85
N LEU A 75 -1.04 -3.20 1.95
CA LEU A 75 -0.06 -3.57 0.95
C LEU A 75 -0.73 -3.92 -0.38
N PHE A 76 -1.80 -4.71 -0.32
CA PHE A 76 -2.63 -5.02 -1.48
C PHE A 76 -3.23 -3.76 -2.12
N ALA A 77 -3.70 -2.82 -1.30
CA ALA A 77 -4.23 -1.53 -1.76
C ALA A 77 -3.19 -0.73 -2.56
N ILE A 78 -1.96 -0.61 -2.03
CA ILE A 78 -0.89 0.16 -2.66
C ILE A 78 -0.44 -0.52 -3.96
N ALA A 79 -0.23 -1.84 -3.94
CA ALA A 79 0.15 -2.61 -5.12
C ALA A 79 -0.90 -2.51 -6.24
N SER A 80 -2.18 -2.59 -5.89
CA SER A 80 -3.28 -2.40 -6.84
C SER A 80 -3.25 -0.99 -7.46
N LEU A 81 -2.95 0.04 -6.67
CA LEU A 81 -2.82 1.42 -7.15
C LEU A 81 -1.68 1.60 -8.16
N VAL A 82 -0.57 0.86 -8.00
CA VAL A 82 0.59 0.93 -8.89
C VAL A 82 0.59 -0.13 -10.00
N GLY A 83 -0.46 -0.95 -10.09
CA GLY A 83 -0.63 -1.97 -11.14
C GLY A 83 0.16 -3.25 -10.93
N ILE A 84 0.58 -3.56 -9.70
CA ILE A 84 1.21 -4.83 -9.33
C ILE A 84 0.12 -5.89 -9.10
N THR A 85 0.29 -7.08 -9.67
CA THR A 85 -0.68 -8.18 -9.53
C THR A 85 -0.55 -8.88 -8.18
N HIS A 86 -1.59 -9.59 -7.74
CA HIS A 86 -1.58 -10.33 -6.48
C HIS A 86 -0.48 -11.41 -6.44
N ASP A 87 -0.21 -12.07 -7.57
CA ASP A 87 0.83 -13.10 -7.66
C ASP A 87 2.24 -12.50 -7.50
N ASP A 88 2.47 -11.31 -8.05
CA ASP A 88 3.75 -10.59 -7.90
C ASP A 88 3.96 -10.05 -6.48
N LEU A 89 2.87 -9.70 -5.80
CA LEU A 89 2.84 -9.22 -4.41
C LEU A 89 3.37 -10.28 -3.42
N HIS A 90 2.91 -11.53 -3.53
CA HIS A 90 3.35 -12.65 -2.66
C HIS A 90 4.85 -12.96 -2.79
N HIS A 91 5.41 -12.75 -3.98
CA HIS A 91 6.85 -12.91 -4.19
C HIS A 91 7.68 -11.75 -3.60
N THR A 92 7.08 -10.55 -3.52
CA THR A 92 7.80 -9.31 -3.19
C THR A 92 7.80 -9.00 -1.69
N PHE A 93 6.79 -9.46 -0.93
CA PHE A 93 6.64 -9.16 0.50
C PHE A 93 6.47 -10.43 1.33
N ARG A 94 7.58 -11.15 1.57
CA ARG A 94 7.64 -12.09 2.70
C ARG A 94 7.89 -11.28 3.96
N VAL A 95 6.91 -11.25 4.85
CA VAL A 95 7.10 -10.77 6.23
C VAL A 95 7.55 -11.99 7.03
N ASP A 96 8.87 -12.19 7.10
CA ASP A 96 9.50 -13.17 8.00
C ASP A 96 9.60 -12.61 9.44
#